data_AF-A0A953JXB4-F1
#
_entry.id   AF-A0A953JXB4-F1
#
_cell.length_a   1.000
_cell.length_b   1.000
_cell.length_c   1.000
_cell.angle_alpha   90.00
_cell.angle_beta   90.00
_cell.angle_gamma   90.00
#
_symmetry.space_group_name_H-M   'P 1'
#
loop_
_entity.id
_entity.type
_entity.pdbx_description
1 polymer ?
#
loop_
_entity_poly.entity_id
_entity_poly.type
_entity_poly.pdbx_seq_one_letter_code
_entity_poly.pdbx_strand_id
1 'polypeptide(L)'
;MANKYQEVLMVAHDLYSQDPDWVTFFREILGIEGAVRKSFASQEQFAEFEKTREHQQIQGMLAKLRERGRGKPNQPEPTRVITVRLPKSLHDSLRAEAHDRKTSMNRLCIAKLLQGVDEHLLSPVSQVVE
;
A
#
# COMPACT_ATOMS: atom_id res chain seq x y z
N MET A 1 13.11 -14.63 13.87
CA MET A 1 12.43 -13.80 12.86
C MET A 1 10.92 -13.74 13.08
N ALA A 2 10.24 -14.85 13.42
CA ALA A 2 8.79 -14.88 13.73
C ALA A 2 8.33 -13.84 14.77
N ASN A 3 9.14 -13.57 15.79
CA ASN A 3 8.78 -12.60 16.84
C ASN A 3 8.63 -11.15 16.31
N LYS A 4 9.44 -10.75 15.32
CA LYS A 4 9.38 -9.40 14.72
C LYS A 4 8.13 -9.20 13.87
N TYR A 5 7.70 -10.23 13.14
CA TYR A 5 6.48 -10.18 12.33
C TYR A 5 5.25 -10.01 13.23
N GLN A 6 5.21 -10.73 14.35
CA GLN A 6 4.15 -10.62 15.34
C GLN A 6 4.17 -9.27 16.07
N GLU A 7 5.35 -8.75 16.43
CA GLU A 7 5.49 -7.44 17.05
C GLU A 7 4.94 -6.31 16.17
N VAL A 8 5.29 -6.32 14.88
CA VAL A 8 4.74 -5.38 13.89
C VAL A 8 3.22 -5.51 13.77
N LEU A 9 2.70 -6.74 13.75
CA LEU A 9 1.25 -6.97 13.71
C LEU A 9 0.55 -6.49 14.99
N MET A 10 1.17 -6.66 16.16
CA MET A 10 0.63 -6.16 17.43
C MET A 10 0.55 -4.63 17.44
N VAL A 11 1.62 -3.94 17.01
CA VAL A 11 1.62 -2.47 16.88
C VAL A 11 0.54 -2.02 15.90
N ALA A 12 0.39 -2.72 14.77
CA ALA A 12 -0.67 -2.43 13.81
C ALA A 12 -2.07 -2.65 14.39
N HIS A 13 -2.28 -3.70 15.18
CA HIS A 13 -3.56 -3.94 15.85
C HIS A 13 -3.89 -2.88 16.91
N ASP A 14 -2.91 -2.50 17.73
CA ASP A 14 -3.07 -1.45 18.74
C ASP A 14 -3.47 -0.14 18.06
N LEU A 15 -2.72 0.27 17.04
CA LEU A 15 -3.03 1.48 16.28
C LEU A 15 -4.40 1.38 15.59
N TYR A 16 -4.76 0.25 14.98
CA TYR A 16 -6.07 0.05 14.34
C TYR A 16 -7.23 0.16 15.35
N SER A 17 -7.02 -0.25 16.60
CA SER A 17 -8.05 -0.19 17.66
C SER A 17 -8.43 1.24 18.04
N GLN A 18 -7.53 2.21 17.81
CA GLN A 18 -7.73 3.62 18.08
C GLN A 18 -8.58 4.32 17.00
N ASP A 19 -9.10 3.58 16.01
CA ASP A 19 -9.83 4.06 14.82
C ASP A 19 -9.14 5.25 14.11
N PRO A 20 -7.83 5.14 13.81
CA PRO A 20 -7.09 6.19 13.12
C PRO A 20 -7.62 6.32 11.69
N ASP A 21 -7.35 7.46 11.08
CA ASP A 21 -7.58 7.58 9.65
C ASP A 21 -6.58 6.71 8.86
N TRP A 22 -6.96 6.33 7.65
CA TRP A 22 -6.18 5.41 6.83
C TRP A 22 -4.80 5.96 6.45
N VAL A 23 -4.64 7.28 6.37
CA VAL A 23 -3.36 7.95 6.04
C VAL A 23 -2.43 7.84 7.23
N THR A 24 -2.91 8.20 8.43
CA THR A 24 -2.14 8.04 9.67
C THR A 24 -1.73 6.59 9.88
N PHE A 25 -2.66 5.64 9.72
CA PHE A 25 -2.33 4.22 9.80
C PHE A 25 -1.25 3.80 8.79
N PHE A 26 -1.37 4.24 7.53
CA PHE A 26 -0.37 3.94 6.51
C PHE A 26 1.00 4.51 6.88
N ARG A 27 1.07 5.79 7.29
CA ARG A 27 2.32 6.46 7.63
C ARG A 27 3.04 5.80 8.81
N GLU A 28 2.31 5.49 9.89
CA GLU A 28 2.91 4.95 11.12
C GLU A 28 3.32 3.48 10.99
N ILE A 29 2.66 2.70 10.12
CA ILE A 29 2.96 1.26 9.96
C ILE A 29 3.82 0.99 8.72
N LEU A 30 3.33 1.38 7.54
CA LEU A 30 3.92 1.06 6.22
C LEU A 30 4.74 2.20 5.62
N GLY A 31 4.72 3.39 6.22
CA GLY A 31 5.45 4.56 5.76
C GLY A 31 6.97 4.40 5.85
N ILE A 32 7.68 5.39 5.31
CA ILE A 32 9.16 5.42 5.29
C ILE A 32 9.74 5.32 6.70
N GLU A 33 9.09 5.95 7.68
CA GLU A 33 9.47 5.90 9.11
C GLU A 33 8.57 4.95 9.94
N GLY A 34 7.80 4.10 9.25
CA GLY A 34 6.81 3.24 9.87
C GLY A 34 7.43 2.05 10.62
N ALA A 35 6.62 1.43 11.48
CA ALA A 35 7.00 0.28 12.29
C ALA A 35 7.63 -0.86 11.45
N VAL A 36 7.14 -1.09 10.23
CA VAL A 36 7.68 -2.14 9.34
C VAL A 36 9.11 -1.81 8.89
N ARG A 37 9.38 -0.58 8.43
CA ARG A 37 10.72 -0.15 8.00
C ARG A 37 11.72 -0.08 9.16
N LYS A 38 11.26 0.23 10.38
CA LYS A 38 12.10 0.21 11.59
C LYS A 38 12.47 -1.21 12.02
N SER A 39 11.57 -2.18 11.85
CA SER A 39 11.78 -3.58 12.24
C SER A 39 12.62 -4.40 11.24
N PHE A 40 12.56 -4.05 9.95
CA PHE A 40 13.29 -4.71 8.86
C PHE A 40 14.27 -3.75 8.18
N ALA A 41 15.57 -3.95 8.44
CA ALA A 41 16.64 -3.11 7.91
C ALA A 41 17.08 -3.47 6.48
N SER A 42 16.86 -4.73 6.06
CA SER A 42 17.18 -5.20 4.69
C SER A 42 15.92 -5.29 3.83
N GLN A 43 16.06 -4.96 2.55
CA GLN A 43 15.03 -5.12 1.53
C GLN A 43 14.57 -6.57 1.41
N GLU A 44 15.48 -7.54 1.57
CA GLU A 44 15.18 -8.97 1.51
C GLU A 44 14.24 -9.41 2.65
N GLN A 45 14.46 -8.87 3.85
CA GLN A 45 13.61 -9.15 5.02
C GLN A 45 12.22 -8.53 4.88
N PHE A 46 12.14 -7.36 4.24
CA PHE A 46 10.86 -6.73 3.91
C PHE A 46 10.10 -7.54 2.85
N ALA A 47 10.77 -7.97 1.79
CA ALA A 47 10.18 -8.81 0.74
C ALA A 47 9.70 -10.17 1.28
N GLU A 48 10.40 -10.74 2.26
CA GLU A 48 9.95 -11.94 2.96
C GLU A 48 8.69 -11.66 3.80
N PHE A 49 8.65 -10.53 4.54
CA PHE A 49 7.49 -10.09 5.30
C PHE A 49 6.26 -9.84 4.42
N GLU A 50 6.43 -9.26 3.22
CA GLU A 50 5.32 -9.00 2.30
C GLU A 50 4.54 -10.26 1.91
N LYS A 51 5.21 -11.42 1.93
CA LYS A 51 4.63 -12.73 1.61
C LYS A 51 3.95 -13.40 2.80
N THR A 52 4.06 -12.85 4.01
CA THR A 52 3.52 -13.48 5.22
C THR A 52 2.05 -13.14 5.48
N ARG A 53 1.43 -13.91 6.38
CA ARG A 53 0.01 -13.71 6.77
C ARG A 53 -0.18 -12.43 7.56
N GLU A 54 0.83 -12.03 8.34
CA GLU A 54 0.82 -10.80 9.14
C GLU A 54 0.69 -9.58 8.24
N HIS A 55 1.44 -9.52 7.15
CA HIS A 55 1.34 -8.44 6.17
C HIS A 55 -0.05 -8.40 5.49
N GLN A 56 -0.59 -9.57 5.12
CA GLN A 56 -1.96 -9.65 4.57
C GLN A 56 -3.02 -9.12 5.54
N GLN A 57 -2.87 -9.37 6.84
CA GLN A 57 -3.78 -8.83 7.86
C GLN A 57 -3.68 -7.31 7.97
N ILE A 58 -2.47 -6.74 7.94
CA ILE A 58 -2.25 -5.29 7.94
C ILE A 58 -2.87 -4.64 6.70
N GLN A 59 -2.67 -5.22 5.51
CA GLN A 59 -3.33 -4.75 4.30
C GLN A 59 -4.86 -4.83 4.39
N GLY A 60 -5.40 -5.89 5.02
CA GLY A 60 -6.84 -6.02 5.29
C GLY A 60 -7.37 -4.94 6.24
N MET A 61 -6.63 -4.59 7.29
CA MET A 61 -6.95 -3.48 8.20
C MET A 61 -6.96 -2.15 7.44
N LEU A 62 -5.94 -1.88 6.62
CA LEU A 62 -5.85 -0.68 5.79
C LEU A 62 -7.02 -0.59 4.81
N ALA A 63 -7.40 -1.69 4.16
CA ALA A 63 -8.55 -1.74 3.27
C ALA A 63 -9.85 -1.34 4.00
N LYS A 64 -10.08 -1.88 5.21
CA LYS A 64 -11.24 -1.52 6.05
C LYS A 64 -11.22 -0.05 6.46
N LEU A 65 -10.07 0.51 6.85
CA LEU A 65 -9.95 1.94 7.15
C LEU A 65 -10.25 2.82 5.93
N ARG A 66 -9.82 2.40 4.73
CA ARG A 66 -10.13 3.11 3.47
C ARG A 66 -11.60 3.05 3.07
N GLU A 67 -12.33 2.03 3.51
CA GLU A 67 -13.78 1.95 3.34
C GLU A 67 -14.50 2.86 4.33
N ARG A 68 -14.09 2.85 5.60
CA ARG A 68 -14.65 3.70 6.67
C ARG A 68 -14.34 5.18 6.49
N GLY A 69 -13.16 5.51 5.97
CA GLY A 69 -12.74 6.87 5.63
C GLY A 69 -13.47 7.47 4.43
N ARG A 70 -14.39 6.73 3.78
CA ARG A 70 -15.32 7.28 2.77
C ARG A 70 -16.35 8.20 3.45
N GLY A 71 -15.94 9.39 3.86
CA GLY A 71 -16.86 10.43 4.37
C GLY A 71 -16.34 11.29 5.51
N LYS A 72 -15.24 10.89 6.19
CA LYS A 72 -14.57 11.78 7.15
C LYS A 72 -13.69 12.76 6.34
N PRO A 73 -13.76 14.09 6.58
CA PRO A 73 -12.77 15.02 6.07
C PRO A 73 -11.46 14.69 6.77
N ASN A 74 -10.65 13.82 6.14
CA ASN A 74 -9.29 13.57 6.60
C ASN A 74 -8.57 14.91 6.64
N GLN A 75 -7.80 15.15 7.71
CA GLN A 75 -6.89 16.30 7.76
C GLN A 75 -6.08 16.34 6.46
N PRO A 76 -5.80 17.53 5.92
CA PRO A 76 -5.30 17.70 4.57
C PRO A 76 -3.83 17.28 4.50
N GLU A 77 -3.57 15.97 4.43
CA GLU A 77 -2.30 15.53 3.89
C GLU A 77 -2.25 16.05 2.44
N PRO A 78 -1.25 16.86 2.08
CA PRO A 78 -1.18 17.45 0.76
C PRO A 78 -1.09 16.35 -0.28
N THR A 79 -2.14 16.19 -1.08
CA THR A 79 -2.15 15.19 -2.15
C THR A 79 -1.13 15.60 -3.21
N ARG A 80 -0.20 14.69 -3.51
CA ARG A 80 0.75 14.84 -4.63
C ARG A 80 0.25 14.04 -5.84
N VAL A 81 0.43 14.60 -7.03
CA VAL A 81 0.04 13.95 -8.30
C VAL A 81 1.23 13.16 -8.84
N ILE A 82 0.97 11.91 -9.24
CA ILE A 82 1.93 11.08 -9.97
C ILE A 82 1.41 10.94 -11.41
N THR A 83 2.21 11.37 -12.39
CA THR A 83 1.89 11.19 -13.82
C THR A 83 2.63 9.96 -14.35
N VAL A 84 1.88 8.92 -14.73
CA VAL A 84 2.44 7.68 -15.30
C VAL A 84 2.12 7.60 -16.78
N ARG A 85 3.12 7.28 -17.62
CA ARG A 85 2.91 6.96 -19.04
C ARG A 85 2.52 5.48 -19.15
N LEU A 86 1.32 5.20 -19.65
CA LEU A 86 0.80 3.84 -19.82
C LEU A 86 0.51 3.57 -21.31
N PRO A 87 0.79 2.35 -21.83
CA PRO A 87 0.28 1.92 -23.12
C PRO A 87 -1.25 1.99 -23.15
N LYS A 88 -1.82 2.32 -24.33
CA LYS A 88 -3.27 2.46 -24.51
C LYS A 88 -4.04 1.22 -24.05
N SER A 89 -3.57 0.03 -24.41
CA SER A 89 -4.19 -1.23 -24.02
C SER A 89 -4.29 -1.41 -22.51
N LEU A 90 -3.21 -1.09 -21.77
CA LEU A 90 -3.19 -1.18 -20.30
C LEU A 90 -4.14 -0.17 -19.66
N HIS A 91 -4.14 1.06 -20.16
CA HIS A 91 -5.09 2.08 -19.70
C HIS A 91 -6.54 1.63 -19.90
N ASP A 92 -6.87 1.08 -21.08
CA ASP A 92 -8.22 0.62 -21.40
C ASP A 92 -8.63 -0.58 -20.53
N SER A 93 -7.70 -1.51 -20.24
CA SER A 93 -7.94 -2.59 -19.28
C SER A 93 -8.22 -2.09 -17.87
N LEU A 94 -7.45 -1.11 -17.37
CA LEU A 94 -7.70 -0.50 -16.05
C LEU A 94 -9.05 0.21 -15.99
N ARG A 95 -9.45 0.88 -17.08
CA ARG A 95 -10.74 1.54 -17.20
C ARG A 95 -11.90 0.54 -17.14
N ALA A 96 -11.80 -0.57 -17.87
CA ALA A 96 -12.81 -1.64 -17.85
C ALA A 96 -12.91 -2.27 -16.45
N GLU A 97 -11.77 -2.62 -15.83
CA GLU A 97 -11.75 -3.21 -14.49
C GLU A 97 -12.36 -2.27 -13.43
N ALA A 98 -12.09 -0.97 -13.52
CA ALA A 98 -12.67 0.02 -12.62
C ALA A 98 -14.20 0.11 -12.78
N HIS A 99 -14.68 0.07 -14.02
CA HIS A 99 -16.10 0.05 -14.34
C HIS A 99 -16.80 -1.19 -13.77
N ASP A 100 -16.23 -2.38 -13.98
CA ASP A 100 -16.79 -3.64 -13.49
C ASP A 100 -16.88 -3.68 -11.95
N ARG A 101 -15.88 -3.09 -11.29
CA ARG A 101 -15.82 -2.96 -9.82
C ARG A 101 -16.58 -1.74 -9.27
N LYS A 102 -17.30 -0.99 -10.12
CA LYS A 102 -18.06 0.22 -9.77
C LYS A 102 -17.21 1.24 -8.98
N THR A 103 -15.96 1.42 -9.37
CA THR A 103 -15.00 2.33 -8.73
C THR A 103 -14.39 3.29 -9.74
N SER A 104 -13.84 4.41 -9.28
CA SER A 104 -13.03 5.27 -10.16
C SER A 104 -11.69 4.60 -10.47
N MET A 105 -11.15 4.92 -11.66
CA MET A 105 -9.82 4.47 -12.07
C MET A 105 -8.73 4.85 -11.05
N ASN A 106 -8.77 6.09 -10.52
CA ASN A 106 -7.83 6.52 -9.48
C ASN A 106 -7.90 5.64 -8.22
N ARG A 107 -9.11 5.28 -7.77
CA ARG A 107 -9.27 4.43 -6.57
C ARG A 107 -8.77 3.01 -6.80
N LEU A 108 -8.96 2.47 -8.01
CA LEU A 108 -8.40 1.18 -8.42
C LEU A 108 -6.87 1.24 -8.47
N CYS A 109 -6.30 2.27 -9.09
CA CYS A 109 -4.85 2.46 -9.17
C CYS A 109 -4.22 2.59 -7.78
N ILE A 110 -4.77 3.41 -6.88
CA ILE A 110 -4.29 3.52 -5.50
C ILE A 110 -4.37 2.16 -4.79
N ALA A 111 -5.46 1.39 -4.98
CA ALA A 111 -5.56 0.07 -4.38
C ALA A 111 -4.50 -0.91 -4.90
N LYS A 112 -4.20 -0.89 -6.20
CA LYS A 112 -3.13 -1.72 -6.79
C LYS A 112 -1.74 -1.26 -6.32
N LEU A 113 -1.47 0.04 -6.23
CA LEU A 113 -0.20 0.59 -5.71
C LEU A 113 0.09 0.19 -4.26
N LEU A 114 -0.96 0.00 -3.45
CA LEU A 114 -0.83 -0.42 -2.05
C LEU A 114 -0.57 -1.92 -1.87
N GLN A 115 -0.79 -2.76 -2.89
CA GLN A 115 -0.68 -4.22 -2.76
C GLN A 115 0.77 -4.75 -2.78
N GLY A 116 1.77 -3.88 -2.86
CA GLY A 116 3.17 -4.26 -3.04
C GLY A 116 3.45 -4.67 -4.49
N VAL A 117 4.65 -4.39 -4.99
CA VAL A 117 5.10 -4.85 -6.31
C VAL A 117 6.08 -5.98 -6.07
N ASP A 118 5.90 -7.11 -6.76
CA ASP A 118 6.88 -8.18 -6.74
C ASP A 118 8.20 -7.65 -7.31
N GLU A 119 9.29 -7.80 -6.55
CA GLU A 119 10.63 -7.34 -6.93
C GLU A 119 11.08 -7.91 -8.29
N HIS A 120 10.58 -9.10 -8.67
CA HIS A 120 10.84 -9.70 -9.98
C HIS A 120 10.16 -8.98 -11.16
N LEU A 121 9.12 -8.18 -10.90
CA LEU A 121 8.46 -7.35 -11.91
C LEU A 121 9.19 -6.00 -12.11
N LEU A 122 10.05 -5.63 -11.18
CA LEU A 122 10.97 -4.50 -11.30
C LEU A 122 12.24 -4.98 -12.02
N SER A 123 12.11 -5.38 -13.29
CA SER A 123 13.29 -5.52 -14.14
C SER A 123 14.07 -4.21 -14.09
N PRO A 124 15.39 -4.21 -13.81
CA PRO A 124 16.17 -2.99 -13.83
C PRO A 124 15.94 -2.34 -15.20
N VAL A 125 15.52 -1.07 -15.15
CA VAL A 125 15.30 -0.25 -16.33
C VAL A 125 16.56 -0.35 -17.17
N SER A 126 16.49 -1.03 -18.32
CA SER A 126 17.46 -0.85 -19.37
C SER A 126 17.54 0.65 -19.60
N GLN A 127 18.71 1.19 -19.32
CA GLN A 127 19.04 2.59 -19.51
C GLN A 127 18.49 3.05 -20.86
N VAL A 128 17.50 3.94 -20.82
CA VAL A 128 17.23 4.77 -21.99
C VAL A 128 18.29 5.87 -21.92
N VAL A 129 19.43 5.55 -22.54
CA VAL A 129 20.45 6.52 -22.90
C VAL A 129 19.86 7.44 -23.97
N GLU A 130 19.91 8.74 -23.63
CA GLU A 130 19.83 9.96 -24.46
C GLU A 130 18.56 10.23 -25.29
#